data_AF-A0A6S6RC19-F1
#
_entry.id   AF-A0A6S6RC19-F1
#
_cell.length_a   1.000
_cell.length_b   1.000
_cell.length_c   1.000
_cell.angle_alpha   90.00
_cell.angle_beta   90.00
_cell.angle_gamma   90.00
#
_symmetry.space_group_name_H-M   'P 1'
#
loop_
_entity.id
_entity.type
_entity.pdbx_description
1 polymer ?
#
loop_
_entity_poly.entity_id
_entity_poly.type
_entity_poly.pdbx_seq_one_letter_code
_entity_poly.pdbx_strand_id
1 'polypeptide(L)'
;MKAIFERKPSDFDLWSFEVSKTIRLPAEVFEAMLQKPMRDYNFIQENMEQMHCDSKGVYHCLLLTGEGRNDGLLVESESYGYCRYASYVPNISALTSPALQHLNELMTATADYIVTTGTQNTTEGNWIISFDELAQQTGFEHDFNSTDTLLDMLHERKEVANVELGDSGIDVCYYLDFCPQYGGHPEEAEQLPEASSQVSRLKDLLHLHWEDIHLLHKDVEVQPATIVELDEHTLTHAGKAAWADVLDAEVVKIYNGYYGLQMELDKVKPSRLEEFSSMLAGYCPVSDYEKWVTQEGDTPLQSPQMK
;
A
#
# COMPACT_ATOMS: atom_id res chain seq x y z
N MET A 1 -17.74 9.18 -2.01
CA MET A 1 -18.90 8.25 -2.02
C MET A 1 -19.98 8.74 -1.06
N LYS A 2 -21.23 8.31 -1.22
CA LYS A 2 -22.36 8.60 -0.30
C LYS A 2 -22.98 7.27 0.16
N ALA A 3 -23.62 7.26 1.32
CA ALA A 3 -24.30 6.08 1.86
C ALA A 3 -25.54 6.49 2.67
N ILE A 4 -26.47 5.54 2.85
CA ILE A 4 -27.62 5.68 3.76
C ILE A 4 -27.23 5.02 5.09
N PHE A 5 -27.46 5.72 6.21
CA PHE A 5 -27.22 5.18 7.55
C PHE A 5 -28.52 4.90 8.28
N GLU A 6 -28.67 3.69 8.81
CA GLU A 6 -29.78 3.32 9.67
C GLU A 6 -29.45 3.62 11.14
N ARG A 7 -30.42 4.16 11.88
CA ARG A 7 -30.24 4.49 13.30
C ARG A 7 -30.60 3.28 14.16
N LYS A 8 -29.58 2.65 14.76
CA LYS A 8 -29.70 1.49 15.65
C LYS A 8 -30.44 0.29 15.00
N PRO A 9 -29.99 -0.18 13.82
CA PRO A 9 -30.55 -1.39 13.23
C PRO A 9 -30.30 -2.57 14.17
N SER A 10 -31.33 -3.38 14.43
CA SER A 10 -31.16 -4.67 15.12
C SER A 10 -30.58 -5.73 14.20
N ASP A 11 -30.83 -5.60 12.89
CA ASP A 11 -30.27 -6.40 11.81
C ASP A 11 -30.32 -5.58 10.49
N PHE A 12 -29.58 -6.00 9.47
CA PHE A 12 -29.68 -5.47 8.11
C PHE A 12 -30.39 -6.49 7.23
N ASP A 13 -31.64 -6.19 6.85
CA ASP A 13 -32.47 -7.06 6.00
C ASP A 13 -31.98 -7.04 4.55
N LEU A 14 -30.88 -7.75 4.26
CA LEU A 14 -30.31 -7.85 2.92
C LEU A 14 -31.14 -8.80 2.05
N TRP A 15 -31.53 -8.34 0.86
CA TRP A 15 -32.27 -9.13 -0.12
C TRP A 15 -31.45 -9.40 -1.37
N SER A 16 -31.62 -10.60 -1.93
CA SER A 16 -31.10 -10.92 -3.27
C SER A 16 -31.90 -10.14 -4.31
N PHE A 17 -31.21 -9.63 -5.33
CA PHE A 17 -31.84 -8.87 -6.40
C PHE A 17 -31.25 -9.19 -7.77
N GLU A 18 -32.02 -8.88 -8.82
CA GLU A 18 -31.61 -8.90 -10.22
C GLU A 18 -32.02 -7.58 -10.88
N VAL A 19 -31.14 -7.00 -11.70
CA VAL A 19 -31.47 -5.81 -12.48
C VAL A 19 -32.17 -6.22 -13.75
N SER A 20 -33.49 -6.10 -13.77
CA SER A 20 -34.32 -6.47 -14.94
C SER A 20 -34.22 -5.42 -16.04
N LYS A 21 -34.04 -4.14 -15.68
CA LYS A 21 -33.86 -3.05 -16.64
C LYS A 21 -33.14 -1.85 -16.03
N THR A 22 -32.23 -1.25 -16.80
CA THR A 22 -31.58 0.01 -16.44
C THR A 22 -32.25 1.18 -17.16
N ILE A 23 -32.58 2.25 -16.43
CA ILE A 23 -33.15 3.49 -16.99
C ILE A 23 -32.23 4.65 -16.64
N ARG A 24 -31.70 5.31 -17.67
CA ARG A 24 -30.89 6.51 -17.52
C ARG A 24 -31.77 7.76 -17.56
N LEU A 25 -31.72 8.55 -16.51
CA LEU A 25 -32.51 9.74 -16.29
C LEU A 25 -31.64 11.01 -16.42
N PRO A 26 -32.23 12.15 -16.82
CA PRO A 26 -31.57 13.45 -16.66
C PRO A 26 -31.18 13.67 -15.19
N ALA A 27 -30.01 14.29 -14.95
CA ALA A 27 -29.46 14.46 -13.61
C ALA A 27 -30.46 15.12 -12.63
N GLU A 28 -31.16 16.17 -13.08
CA GLU A 28 -32.17 16.89 -12.27
C GLU A 28 -33.35 16.00 -11.86
N VAL A 29 -33.78 15.08 -12.74
CA VAL A 29 -34.89 14.16 -12.47
C VAL A 29 -34.44 13.11 -11.46
N PHE A 30 -33.23 12.56 -11.61
CA PHE A 30 -32.66 11.62 -10.66
C PHE A 30 -32.49 12.24 -9.27
N GLU A 31 -32.00 13.48 -9.19
CA GLU A 31 -31.88 14.21 -7.92
C GLU A 31 -33.23 14.50 -7.27
N ALA A 32 -34.23 14.92 -8.06
CA ALA A 32 -35.59 15.12 -7.56
C ALA A 32 -36.18 13.82 -6.99
N MET A 33 -35.87 12.68 -7.61
CA MET A 33 -36.29 11.37 -7.15
C MET A 33 -35.64 10.96 -5.83
N LEU A 34 -34.33 11.20 -5.66
CA LEU A 34 -33.66 10.97 -4.36
C LEU A 34 -34.27 11.80 -3.23
N GLN A 35 -34.75 13.02 -3.53
CA GLN A 35 -35.42 13.88 -2.55
C GLN A 35 -36.89 13.51 -2.31
N LYS A 36 -37.57 12.94 -3.31
CA LYS A 36 -39.01 12.65 -3.30
C LYS A 36 -39.31 11.26 -3.87
N PRO A 37 -38.85 10.16 -3.23
CA PRO A 37 -39.02 8.79 -3.75
C PRO A 37 -40.49 8.32 -3.78
N MET A 38 -41.35 8.90 -2.93
CA MET A 38 -42.79 8.59 -2.83
C MET A 38 -43.68 9.29 -3.86
N ARG A 39 -43.11 10.15 -4.72
CA ARG A 39 -43.86 10.79 -5.81
C ARG A 39 -44.09 9.78 -6.92
N ASP A 40 -45.24 9.85 -7.61
CA ASP A 40 -45.46 9.05 -8.82
C ASP A 40 -44.59 9.53 -10.00
N TYR A 41 -43.97 8.57 -10.67
CA TYR A 41 -43.12 8.76 -11.84
C TYR A 41 -43.60 7.88 -12.99
N ASN A 42 -43.83 8.50 -14.16
CA ASN A 42 -44.33 7.79 -15.34
C ASN A 42 -43.42 6.62 -15.75
N PHE A 43 -42.09 6.79 -15.67
CA PHE A 43 -41.15 5.72 -16.02
C PHE A 43 -41.18 4.54 -15.04
N ILE A 44 -41.65 4.70 -13.80
CA ILE A 44 -41.89 3.57 -12.89
C ILE A 44 -43.16 2.85 -13.32
N GLN A 45 -44.24 3.61 -13.58
CA GLN A 45 -45.52 3.07 -14.02
C GLN A 45 -45.41 2.28 -15.34
N GLU A 46 -44.66 2.81 -16.30
CA GLU A 46 -44.43 2.18 -17.60
C GLU A 46 -43.62 0.87 -17.51
N ASN A 47 -42.94 0.62 -16.39
CA ASN A 47 -42.07 -0.54 -16.21
C ASN A 47 -42.48 -1.43 -15.03
N MET A 48 -43.73 -1.32 -14.54
CA MET A 48 -44.23 -2.12 -13.42
C MET A 48 -44.09 -3.63 -13.63
N GLU A 49 -44.31 -4.12 -14.86
CA GLU A 49 -44.20 -5.55 -15.20
C GLU A 49 -42.76 -6.09 -15.12
N GLN A 50 -41.75 -5.21 -15.10
CA GLN A 50 -40.34 -5.60 -14.96
C GLN A 50 -39.91 -5.74 -13.50
N MET A 51 -40.77 -5.36 -12.56
CA MET A 51 -40.48 -5.39 -11.11
C MET A 51 -41.39 -6.40 -10.41
N HIS A 52 -40.79 -7.32 -9.65
CA HIS A 52 -41.53 -8.27 -8.82
C HIS A 52 -40.57 -9.01 -7.86
N CYS A 53 -41.11 -9.73 -6.89
CA CYS A 53 -40.37 -10.71 -6.12
C CYS A 53 -40.71 -12.12 -6.63
N ASP A 54 -39.70 -12.91 -6.98
CA ASP A 54 -39.90 -14.27 -7.48
C ASP A 54 -40.16 -15.27 -6.35
N SER A 55 -40.43 -16.54 -6.70
CA SER A 55 -40.72 -17.59 -5.72
C SER A 55 -39.52 -17.99 -4.85
N LYS A 56 -38.31 -17.54 -5.18
CA LYS A 56 -37.07 -17.76 -4.42
C LYS A 56 -36.74 -16.57 -3.51
N GLY A 57 -37.54 -15.51 -3.54
CA GLY A 57 -37.30 -14.29 -2.77
C GLY A 57 -36.31 -13.33 -3.43
N VAL A 58 -36.04 -13.48 -4.74
CA VAL A 58 -35.18 -12.56 -5.49
C VAL A 58 -36.03 -11.39 -6.00
N TYR A 59 -35.61 -10.18 -5.69
CA TYR A 59 -36.25 -8.95 -6.16
C TYR A 59 -35.74 -8.59 -7.56
N HIS A 60 -36.64 -8.64 -8.54
CA HIS A 60 -36.45 -8.11 -9.88
C HIS A 60 -36.69 -6.60 -9.83
N CYS A 61 -35.65 -5.81 -10.09
CA CYS A 61 -35.62 -4.38 -9.84
C CYS A 61 -35.30 -3.58 -11.12
N LEU A 62 -35.74 -2.32 -11.12
CA LEU A 62 -35.16 -1.31 -12.01
C LEU A 62 -33.88 -0.74 -11.39
N LEU A 63 -32.85 -0.56 -12.21
CA LEU A 63 -31.70 0.27 -11.87
C LEU A 63 -31.87 1.65 -12.51
N LEU A 64 -32.11 2.67 -11.68
CA LEU A 64 -32.22 4.05 -12.13
C LEU A 64 -30.87 4.74 -11.98
N THR A 65 -30.42 5.42 -13.04
CA THR A 65 -29.12 6.10 -13.09
C THR A 65 -29.31 7.55 -13.52
N GLY A 66 -28.44 8.45 -13.05
CA GLY A 66 -28.43 9.85 -13.47
C GLY A 66 -27.33 10.13 -14.49
N GLU A 67 -27.59 11.00 -15.46
CA GLU A 67 -26.55 11.48 -16.38
C GLU A 67 -25.39 12.13 -15.63
N GLY A 68 -24.15 11.72 -15.98
CA GLY A 68 -22.92 12.25 -15.35
C GLY A 68 -22.69 11.75 -13.92
N ARG A 69 -23.44 10.74 -13.47
CA ARG A 69 -23.36 10.18 -12.12
C ARG A 69 -22.91 8.73 -12.16
N ASN A 70 -22.24 8.31 -11.09
CA ASN A 70 -21.81 6.92 -10.90
C ASN A 70 -22.59 6.20 -9.79
N ASP A 71 -23.49 6.90 -9.09
CA ASP A 71 -24.45 6.31 -8.16
C ASP A 71 -25.78 5.98 -8.88
N GLY A 72 -26.59 5.14 -8.22
CA GLY A 72 -27.88 4.70 -8.75
C GLY A 72 -28.88 4.37 -7.65
N LEU A 73 -30.09 4.05 -8.07
CA LEU A 73 -31.18 3.62 -7.20
C LEU A 73 -31.77 2.33 -7.75
N LEU A 74 -31.73 1.26 -6.96
CA LEU A 74 -32.53 0.05 -7.21
C LEU A 74 -33.96 0.33 -6.75
N VAL A 75 -34.94 -0.01 -7.58
CA VAL A 75 -36.36 0.21 -7.27
C VAL A 75 -37.15 -1.05 -7.57
N GLU A 76 -37.97 -1.45 -6.59
CA GLU A 76 -39.10 -2.36 -6.77
C GLU A 76 -40.35 -1.60 -6.30
N SER A 77 -41.43 -1.67 -7.07
CA SER A 77 -42.60 -0.79 -6.88
C SER A 77 -43.82 -1.47 -6.27
N GLU A 78 -43.87 -2.81 -6.21
CA GLU A 78 -45.05 -3.64 -6.00
C GLU A 78 -46.28 -3.15 -6.79
N SER A 79 -46.09 -2.81 -8.08
CA SER A 79 -47.13 -2.26 -8.96
C SER A 79 -47.64 -0.86 -8.59
N TYR A 80 -46.87 -0.07 -7.83
CA TYR A 80 -47.15 1.34 -7.60
C TYR A 80 -46.38 2.24 -8.59
N GLY A 81 -46.80 3.49 -8.72
CA GLY A 81 -46.13 4.47 -9.57
C GLY A 81 -44.90 5.14 -8.95
N TYR A 82 -44.51 4.75 -7.74
CA TYR A 82 -43.42 5.37 -6.97
C TYR A 82 -42.44 4.31 -6.45
N CYS A 83 -41.32 4.76 -5.84
CA CYS A 83 -40.29 3.87 -5.33
C CYS A 83 -40.73 3.24 -3.99
N ARG A 84 -41.51 2.16 -4.03
CA ARG A 84 -42.04 1.52 -2.81
C ARG A 84 -40.95 0.83 -1.99
N TYR A 85 -40.08 0.10 -2.67
CA TYR A 85 -38.81 -0.37 -2.15
C TYR A 85 -37.71 0.29 -2.96
N ALA A 86 -36.72 0.86 -2.25
CA ALA A 86 -35.60 1.52 -2.89
C ALA A 86 -34.31 1.28 -2.11
N SER A 87 -33.23 1.02 -2.84
CA SER A 87 -31.89 0.92 -2.28
C SER A 87 -30.93 1.81 -3.06
N TYR A 88 -30.21 2.67 -2.34
CA TYR A 88 -29.22 3.56 -2.94
C TYR A 88 -27.91 2.80 -3.17
N VAL A 89 -27.42 2.83 -4.41
CA VAL A 89 -26.19 2.16 -4.83
C VAL A 89 -25.10 3.22 -5.01
N PRO A 90 -24.05 3.26 -4.16
CA PRO A 90 -23.02 4.30 -4.23
C PRO A 90 -22.14 4.25 -5.49
N ASN A 91 -22.01 3.08 -6.11
CA ASN A 91 -21.27 2.85 -7.34
C ASN A 91 -21.95 1.76 -8.18
N ILE A 92 -22.41 2.10 -9.38
CA ILE A 92 -23.17 1.20 -10.26
C ILE A 92 -22.29 0.43 -11.26
N SER A 93 -20.96 0.62 -11.25
CA SER A 93 -20.06 0.03 -12.24
C SER A 93 -20.21 -1.49 -12.34
N ALA A 94 -20.29 -2.16 -11.19
CA ALA A 94 -20.50 -3.61 -11.12
C ALA A 94 -21.89 -4.05 -11.60
N LEU A 95 -22.92 -3.22 -11.46
CA LEU A 95 -24.29 -3.56 -11.86
C LEU A 95 -24.59 -3.31 -13.34
N THR A 96 -23.82 -2.42 -13.97
CA THR A 96 -24.07 -1.95 -15.34
C THR A 96 -23.23 -2.67 -16.39
N SER A 97 -22.19 -3.39 -15.96
CA SER A 97 -21.30 -4.12 -16.87
C SER A 97 -20.92 -5.48 -16.27
N PRO A 98 -21.54 -6.57 -16.75
CA PRO A 98 -21.15 -7.93 -16.37
C PRO A 98 -19.66 -8.21 -16.63
N ALA A 99 -19.09 -7.61 -17.68
CA ALA A 99 -17.67 -7.74 -17.98
C ALA A 99 -16.78 -7.07 -16.92
N LEU A 100 -17.16 -5.87 -16.43
CA LEU A 100 -16.42 -5.21 -15.34
C LEU A 100 -16.61 -5.94 -14.00
N GLN A 101 -17.80 -6.46 -13.74
CA GLN A 101 -18.05 -7.28 -12.56
C GLN A 101 -17.16 -8.53 -12.58
N HIS A 102 -17.18 -9.26 -13.69
CA HIS A 102 -16.35 -10.46 -13.85
C HIS A 102 -14.86 -10.15 -13.74
N LEU A 103 -14.39 -9.07 -14.35
CA LEU A 103 -13.01 -8.63 -14.23
C LEU A 103 -12.64 -8.28 -12.78
N ASN A 104 -13.50 -7.57 -12.05
CA ASN A 104 -13.28 -7.23 -10.64
C ASN A 104 -13.23 -8.47 -9.74
N GLU A 105 -14.17 -9.40 -9.93
CA GLU A 105 -14.19 -10.69 -9.22
C GLU A 105 -12.92 -11.50 -9.51
N LEU A 106 -12.51 -11.57 -10.77
CA LEU A 106 -11.31 -12.29 -11.20
C LEU A 106 -10.04 -11.65 -10.62
N MET A 107 -9.88 -10.32 -10.68
CA MET A 107 -8.73 -9.63 -10.08
C MET A 107 -8.68 -9.82 -8.57
N THR A 108 -9.83 -9.73 -7.89
CA THR A 108 -9.91 -9.95 -6.44
C THR A 108 -9.51 -11.38 -6.08
N ALA A 109 -10.06 -12.37 -6.78
CA ALA A 109 -9.72 -13.77 -6.58
C ALA A 109 -8.24 -14.05 -6.88
N THR A 110 -7.67 -13.38 -7.88
CA THR A 110 -6.25 -13.49 -8.25
C THR A 110 -5.35 -12.93 -7.15
N ALA A 111 -5.66 -11.74 -6.61
CA ALA A 111 -4.91 -11.16 -5.49
C ALA A 111 -5.02 -12.04 -4.24
N ASP A 112 -6.22 -12.53 -3.92
CA ASP A 112 -6.42 -13.44 -2.79
C ASP A 112 -5.67 -14.76 -2.97
N TYR A 113 -5.63 -15.31 -4.20
CA TYR A 113 -4.84 -16.49 -4.52
C TYR A 113 -3.35 -16.25 -4.28
N ILE A 114 -2.79 -15.17 -4.83
CA ILE A 114 -1.37 -14.81 -4.67
C ILE A 114 -1.02 -14.76 -3.17
N VAL A 115 -1.77 -13.98 -2.39
CA VAL A 115 -1.51 -13.83 -0.96
C VAL A 115 -1.69 -15.14 -0.20
N THR A 116 -2.79 -15.86 -0.43
CA THR A 116 -3.09 -17.08 0.32
C THR A 116 -2.10 -18.19 0.02
N THR A 117 -1.80 -18.42 -1.26
CA THR A 117 -0.86 -19.46 -1.68
C THR A 117 0.57 -19.07 -1.35
N GLY A 118 0.96 -17.81 -1.58
CA GLY A 118 2.31 -17.33 -1.27
C GLY A 118 2.63 -17.42 0.22
N THR A 119 1.79 -16.86 1.09
CA THR A 119 1.99 -16.94 2.56
C THR A 119 1.98 -18.37 3.08
N GLN A 120 1.15 -19.24 2.50
CA GLN A 120 1.09 -20.64 2.92
C GLN A 120 2.31 -21.44 2.51
N ASN A 121 2.93 -21.15 1.35
CA ASN A 121 3.98 -22.01 0.80
C ASN A 121 5.39 -21.42 0.92
N THR A 122 5.54 -20.12 1.18
CA THR A 122 6.85 -19.53 1.39
C THR A 122 7.47 -20.02 2.70
N THR A 123 8.78 -20.30 2.64
CA THR A 123 9.60 -20.67 3.79
C THR A 123 10.52 -19.52 4.23
N GLU A 124 10.67 -18.49 3.41
CA GLU A 124 11.62 -17.38 3.56
C GLU A 124 10.94 -16.00 3.54
N GLY A 125 9.63 -15.94 3.25
CA GLY A 125 8.86 -14.70 3.21
C GLY A 125 8.72 -14.09 1.82
N ASN A 126 9.56 -14.47 0.85
CA ASN A 126 9.39 -14.13 -0.56
C ASN A 126 8.69 -15.26 -1.34
N TRP A 127 7.96 -14.88 -2.37
CA TRP A 127 7.31 -15.82 -3.27
C TRP A 127 7.20 -15.23 -4.67
N ILE A 128 7.68 -15.99 -5.65
CA ILE A 128 7.62 -15.60 -7.06
C ILE A 128 6.58 -16.48 -7.74
N ILE A 129 5.62 -15.83 -8.41
CA ILE A 129 4.65 -16.52 -9.28
C ILE A 129 4.87 -16.09 -10.73
N SER A 130 5.01 -17.07 -11.62
CA SER A 130 5.11 -16.81 -13.06
C SER A 130 3.76 -16.42 -13.66
N PHE A 131 3.76 -15.65 -14.75
CA PHE A 131 2.51 -15.29 -15.46
C PHE A 131 1.76 -16.53 -15.96
N ASP A 132 2.49 -17.54 -16.44
CA ASP A 132 1.91 -18.80 -16.92
C ASP A 132 1.22 -19.57 -15.79
N GLU A 133 1.86 -19.64 -14.61
CA GLU A 133 1.27 -20.28 -13.43
C GLU A 133 0.04 -19.49 -12.94
N LEU A 134 0.13 -18.17 -12.89
CA LEU A 134 -0.99 -17.31 -12.49
C LEU A 134 -2.20 -17.52 -13.40
N ALA A 135 -2.00 -17.49 -14.72
CA ALA A 135 -3.04 -17.73 -15.70
C ALA A 135 -3.62 -19.14 -15.58
N GLN A 136 -2.78 -20.16 -15.35
CA GLN A 136 -3.25 -21.54 -15.20
C GLN A 136 -4.13 -21.74 -13.96
N GLN A 137 -3.79 -21.09 -12.84
CA GLN A 137 -4.46 -21.30 -11.55
C GLN A 137 -5.70 -20.43 -11.38
N THR A 138 -5.68 -19.21 -11.93
CA THR A 138 -6.74 -18.22 -11.74
C THR A 138 -7.59 -18.00 -12.99
N GLY A 139 -7.08 -18.34 -14.18
CA GLY A 139 -7.68 -17.97 -15.46
C GLY A 139 -7.45 -16.49 -15.84
N PHE A 140 -6.61 -15.77 -15.08
CA PHE A 140 -6.30 -14.36 -15.33
C PHE A 140 -5.16 -14.24 -16.36
N GLU A 141 -5.54 -14.10 -17.63
CA GLU A 141 -4.62 -13.75 -18.71
C GLU A 141 -4.60 -12.22 -18.88
N HIS A 142 -3.50 -11.59 -18.48
CA HIS A 142 -3.34 -10.14 -18.52
C HIS A 142 -1.93 -9.74 -18.98
N ASP A 143 -1.85 -8.62 -19.72
CA ASP A 143 -0.59 -8.02 -20.15
C ASP A 143 -0.12 -7.02 -19.09
N PHE A 144 0.73 -7.52 -18.18
CA PHE A 144 1.18 -6.77 -17.01
C PHE A 144 2.04 -5.57 -17.40
N ASN A 145 1.84 -4.47 -16.67
CA ASN A 145 2.69 -3.29 -16.77
C ASN A 145 2.95 -2.69 -15.38
N SER A 146 3.86 -1.72 -15.29
CA SER A 146 4.25 -1.11 -14.02
C SER A 146 3.14 -0.31 -13.30
N THR A 147 1.97 -0.12 -13.93
CA THR A 147 0.81 0.58 -13.37
C THR A 147 -0.42 -0.33 -13.27
N ASP A 148 -0.18 -1.64 -13.16
CA ASP A 148 -1.24 -2.63 -13.10
C ASP A 148 -2.03 -2.55 -11.79
N THR A 149 -3.36 -2.52 -11.92
CA THR A 149 -4.28 -2.45 -10.78
C THR A 149 -4.16 -3.66 -9.86
N LEU A 150 -3.77 -4.83 -10.35
CA LEU A 150 -3.50 -5.99 -9.50
C LEU A 150 -2.33 -5.73 -8.55
N LEU A 151 -1.29 -5.03 -8.99
CA LEU A 151 -0.14 -4.68 -8.14
C LEU A 151 -0.56 -3.69 -7.05
N ASP A 152 -1.38 -2.70 -7.38
CA ASP A 152 -1.96 -1.77 -6.39
C ASP A 152 -2.79 -2.55 -5.35
N MET A 153 -3.65 -3.47 -5.81
CA MET A 153 -4.46 -4.31 -4.93
C MET A 153 -3.61 -5.18 -4.00
N LEU A 154 -2.44 -5.65 -4.45
CA LEU A 154 -1.51 -6.42 -3.62
C LEU A 154 -0.79 -5.54 -2.59
N HIS A 155 -0.37 -4.33 -2.96
CA HIS A 155 0.24 -3.37 -2.02
C HIS A 155 -0.72 -2.94 -0.90
N GLU A 156 -2.03 -2.96 -1.14
CA GLU A 156 -3.04 -2.67 -0.13
C GLU A 156 -3.25 -3.81 0.89
N ARG A 157 -2.66 -4.99 0.65
CA ARG A 157 -2.81 -6.16 1.54
C ARG A 157 -1.87 -6.04 2.73
N LYS A 158 -2.43 -6.18 3.93
CA LYS A 158 -1.66 -6.16 5.20
C LYS A 158 -0.59 -7.24 5.28
N GLU A 159 -0.76 -8.35 4.55
CA GLU A 159 0.19 -9.47 4.51
C GLU A 159 1.43 -9.14 3.67
N VAL A 160 1.32 -8.20 2.74
CA VAL A 160 2.32 -7.91 1.71
C VAL A 160 3.20 -6.75 2.17
N ALA A 161 4.51 -6.97 2.15
CA ALA A 161 5.54 -5.99 2.47
C ALA A 161 6.03 -5.24 1.23
N ASN A 162 6.18 -5.95 0.09
CA ASN A 162 6.61 -5.37 -1.18
C ASN A 162 6.10 -6.23 -2.35
N VAL A 163 5.91 -5.62 -3.52
CA VAL A 163 5.58 -6.32 -4.77
C VAL A 163 6.41 -5.75 -5.91
N GLU A 164 7.09 -6.62 -6.64
CA GLU A 164 7.87 -6.24 -7.82
C GLU A 164 7.38 -7.00 -9.05
N LEU A 165 7.23 -6.28 -10.15
CA LEU A 165 6.92 -6.87 -11.44
C LEU A 165 8.23 -7.19 -12.17
N GLY A 166 8.51 -8.48 -12.35
CA GLY A 166 9.63 -8.96 -13.16
C GLY A 166 9.22 -9.25 -14.61
N ASP A 167 10.19 -9.63 -15.43
CA ASP A 167 9.99 -9.90 -16.87
C ASP A 167 9.07 -11.11 -17.13
N SER A 168 8.96 -12.04 -16.18
CA SER A 168 8.24 -13.32 -16.35
C SER A 168 7.30 -13.67 -15.20
N GLY A 169 7.11 -12.77 -14.25
CA GLY A 169 6.33 -13.05 -13.05
C GLY A 169 6.25 -11.88 -12.09
N ILE A 170 5.56 -12.13 -10.98
CA ILE A 170 5.37 -11.20 -9.88
C ILE A 170 6.15 -11.75 -8.69
N ASP A 171 7.05 -10.94 -8.15
CA ASP A 171 7.76 -11.23 -6.89
C ASP A 171 7.03 -10.52 -5.75
N VAL A 172 6.65 -11.27 -4.72
CA VAL A 172 5.89 -10.77 -3.58
C VAL A 172 6.66 -11.09 -2.32
N CYS A 173 6.99 -10.06 -1.56
CA CYS A 173 7.51 -10.19 -0.20
C CYS A 173 6.36 -10.07 0.79
N TYR A 174 6.24 -11.02 1.71
CA TYR A 174 5.25 -11.03 2.79
C TYR A 174 5.89 -10.68 4.12
N TYR A 175 5.11 -10.08 5.02
CA TYR A 175 5.48 -10.00 6.42
C TYR A 175 5.48 -11.41 7.04
N LEU A 176 6.58 -11.78 7.70
CA LEU A 176 6.81 -13.15 8.20
C LEU A 176 5.76 -13.63 9.20
N ASP A 177 5.13 -12.73 9.95
CA ASP A 177 4.03 -13.04 10.89
C ASP A 177 2.82 -13.69 10.21
N PHE A 178 2.70 -13.54 8.89
CA PHE A 178 1.63 -14.13 8.10
C PHE A 178 2.02 -15.45 7.40
N CYS A 179 3.26 -15.93 7.55
CA CYS A 179 3.78 -17.10 6.84
C CYS A 179 3.86 -18.34 7.77
N PRO A 180 2.90 -19.29 7.73
CA PRO A 180 2.85 -20.40 8.70
C PRO A 180 3.93 -21.47 8.47
N GLN A 181 4.43 -21.57 7.23
CA GLN A 181 5.53 -22.45 6.85
C GLN A 181 6.91 -21.80 7.01
N TYR A 182 6.94 -20.58 7.54
CA TYR A 182 8.17 -19.99 8.07
C TYR A 182 8.62 -20.80 9.28
N GLY A 183 9.28 -21.91 9.01
CA GLY A 183 9.87 -22.78 10.00
C GLY A 183 11.20 -22.20 10.39
N GLY A 184 11.18 -21.03 11.05
CA GLY A 184 12.33 -20.21 11.45
C GLY A 184 13.65 -20.97 11.31
N HIS A 185 14.19 -20.96 10.11
CA HIS A 185 15.58 -21.32 9.95
C HIS A 185 16.31 -20.16 10.63
N PRO A 186 17.20 -20.43 11.62
CA PRO A 186 18.20 -19.42 11.95
C PRO A 186 18.83 -19.12 10.60
N GLU A 187 18.71 -17.86 10.22
CA GLU A 187 19.03 -17.35 8.91
C GLU A 187 20.27 -18.11 8.40
N GLU A 188 20.20 -18.76 7.23
CA GLU A 188 21.32 -18.63 6.31
C GLU A 188 21.32 -17.16 5.85
N ALA A 189 21.56 -16.28 6.83
CA ALA A 189 22.28 -15.07 6.63
C ALA A 189 23.54 -15.56 5.93
N GLU A 190 23.81 -15.04 4.74
CA GLU A 190 25.18 -14.59 4.52
C GLU A 190 25.62 -13.98 5.84
N GLN A 191 26.51 -14.65 6.58
CA GLN A 191 26.78 -14.41 7.99
C GLN A 191 26.94 -12.91 8.29
N LEU A 192 25.82 -12.25 8.57
CA LEU A 192 25.73 -10.98 9.22
C LEU A 192 25.36 -11.40 10.63
N PRO A 193 26.27 -11.23 11.61
CA PRO A 193 26.12 -11.87 12.90
C PRO A 193 24.76 -11.52 13.50
N GLU A 194 24.01 -12.55 13.91
CA GLU A 194 23.01 -12.43 14.96
C GLU A 194 23.69 -11.74 16.15
N ALA A 195 23.60 -10.41 16.21
CA ALA A 195 24.03 -9.65 17.36
C ALA A 195 22.92 -9.79 18.40
N SER A 196 23.06 -10.85 19.19
CA SER A 196 22.54 -11.02 20.54
C SER A 196 22.17 -9.68 21.21
N SER A 197 20.94 -9.19 21.08
CA SER A 197 20.41 -8.10 21.92
C SER A 197 21.42 -6.98 22.24
N GLN A 198 22.26 -6.60 21.27
CA GLN A 198 23.33 -5.62 21.48
C GLN A 198 22.96 -4.43 20.63
N VAL A 199 22.23 -3.51 21.28
CA VAL A 199 21.93 -2.18 20.76
C VAL A 199 23.23 -1.58 20.22
N SER A 200 23.37 -1.56 18.90
CA SER A 200 24.54 -1.00 18.22
C SER A 200 24.30 0.48 18.03
N ARG A 201 25.27 1.31 18.40
CA ARG A 201 25.18 2.75 18.17
C ARG A 201 25.71 3.09 16.79
N LEU A 202 25.28 4.21 16.21
CA LEU A 202 25.74 4.64 14.89
C LEU A 202 27.27 4.63 14.79
N LYS A 203 27.97 5.16 15.81
CA LYS A 203 29.44 5.17 15.87
C LYS A 203 30.09 3.79 15.83
N ASP A 204 29.39 2.78 16.32
CA ASP A 204 29.90 1.41 16.37
C ASP A 204 29.84 0.78 14.98
N LEU A 205 29.05 1.33 14.05
CA LEU A 205 28.94 0.88 12.65
C LEU A 205 29.80 1.68 11.66
N LEU A 206 30.45 2.75 12.11
CA LEU A 206 31.31 3.57 11.24
C LEU A 206 32.63 2.89 10.85
N HIS A 207 32.94 1.71 11.40
CA HIS A 207 34.05 0.89 10.88
C HIS A 207 33.74 0.29 9.49
N LEU A 208 32.48 0.33 9.08
CA LEU A 208 32.04 0.02 7.72
C LEU A 208 31.95 1.30 6.90
N HIS A 209 32.13 1.16 5.60
CA HIS A 209 32.01 2.24 4.64
C HIS A 209 30.59 2.26 4.07
N TRP A 210 29.87 3.36 4.30
CA TRP A 210 28.49 3.54 3.87
C TRP A 210 28.42 4.59 2.76
N GLU A 211 27.85 4.21 1.62
CA GLU A 211 27.64 5.08 0.47
C GLU A 211 26.14 5.34 0.25
N ASP A 212 25.79 6.56 -0.20
CA ASP A 212 24.43 6.98 -0.55
C ASP A 212 23.35 6.62 0.50
N ILE A 213 23.69 6.82 1.77
CA ILE A 213 22.87 6.42 2.92
C ILE A 213 21.97 7.54 3.43
N HIS A 214 20.79 7.17 3.91
CA HIS A 214 19.81 8.07 4.51
C HIS A 214 19.58 7.70 5.98
N LEU A 215 19.78 8.65 6.89
CA LEU A 215 19.50 8.45 8.31
C LEU A 215 18.09 8.95 8.64
N LEU A 216 17.26 8.08 9.22
CA LEU A 216 15.87 8.33 9.54
C LEU A 216 15.63 8.25 11.04
N HIS A 217 14.74 9.08 11.57
CA HIS A 217 14.28 8.96 12.95
C HIS A 217 13.09 8.00 13.02
N LYS A 218 13.11 7.05 13.95
CA LYS A 218 12.06 6.03 14.14
C LYS A 218 10.63 6.58 14.20
N ASP A 219 10.43 7.66 14.95
CA ASP A 219 9.09 8.22 15.22
C ASP A 219 8.70 9.42 14.34
N VAL A 220 9.57 9.89 13.44
CA VAL A 220 9.32 11.13 12.68
C VAL A 220 9.64 10.96 11.20
N GLU A 221 8.61 11.12 10.36
CA GLU A 221 8.73 11.11 8.91
C GLU A 221 9.10 12.52 8.41
N VAL A 222 10.39 12.72 8.11
CA VAL A 222 10.93 13.89 7.41
C VAL A 222 11.69 13.37 6.19
N GLN A 223 11.67 14.12 5.09
CA GLN A 223 12.50 13.81 3.92
C GLN A 223 14.00 13.92 4.30
N PRO A 224 14.77 12.82 4.28
CA PRO A 224 16.18 12.86 4.68
C PRO A 224 17.05 13.46 3.58
N ALA A 225 18.21 14.01 3.97
CA ALA A 225 19.29 14.30 3.04
C ALA A 225 20.12 13.05 2.75
N THR A 226 20.56 12.89 1.51
CA THR A 226 21.49 11.81 1.10
C THR A 226 22.89 12.12 1.61
N ILE A 227 23.47 11.19 2.37
CA ILE A 227 24.86 11.24 2.79
C ILE A 227 25.67 10.40 1.80
N VAL A 228 26.53 11.05 1.03
CA VAL A 228 27.32 10.40 -0.03
C VAL A 228 28.25 9.34 0.55
N GLU A 229 28.91 9.66 1.67
CA GLU A 229 29.87 8.79 2.33
C GLU A 229 29.83 8.98 3.85
N LEU A 230 29.82 7.88 4.60
CA LEU A 230 29.85 7.90 6.06
C LEU A 230 30.66 6.71 6.60
N ASP A 231 31.76 6.99 7.30
CA ASP A 231 32.62 6.03 7.96
C ASP A 231 33.41 6.67 9.12
N GLU A 232 34.39 5.94 9.68
CA GLU A 232 35.17 6.39 10.82
C GLU A 232 36.12 7.55 10.51
N HIS A 233 36.39 7.82 9.23
CA HIS A 233 37.26 8.86 8.73
C HIS A 233 36.50 10.11 8.27
N THR A 234 35.19 10.02 8.01
CA THR A 234 34.37 11.15 7.57
C THR A 234 34.45 12.36 8.52
N LEU A 235 34.46 12.13 9.84
CA LEU A 235 34.43 13.22 10.84
C LEU A 235 35.80 13.47 11.49
N THR A 236 36.15 14.75 11.66
CA THR A 236 37.29 15.18 12.48
C THR A 236 37.05 14.87 13.97
N HIS A 237 38.07 14.99 14.81
CA HIS A 237 37.89 14.86 16.26
C HIS A 237 36.88 15.89 16.83
N ALA A 238 36.89 17.11 16.29
CA ALA A 238 35.92 18.14 16.68
C ALA A 238 34.50 17.82 16.18
N GLY A 239 34.37 17.23 15.00
CA GLY A 239 33.10 16.71 14.47
C GLY A 239 32.53 15.59 15.35
N LYS A 240 33.35 14.59 15.68
CA LYS A 240 32.94 13.48 16.57
C LYS A 240 32.46 13.98 17.94
N ALA A 241 33.10 15.01 18.49
CA ALA A 241 32.66 15.62 19.75
C ALA A 241 31.36 16.42 19.61
N ALA A 242 31.18 17.16 18.50
CA ALA A 242 30.01 17.99 18.26
C ALA A 242 28.74 17.18 17.94
N TRP A 243 28.91 16.00 17.35
CA TRP A 243 27.82 15.12 16.92
C TRP A 243 27.73 13.84 17.75
N ALA A 244 28.34 13.83 18.94
CA ALA A 244 28.38 12.66 19.82
C ALA A 244 26.97 12.11 20.13
N ASP A 245 25.97 12.98 20.25
CA ASP A 245 24.57 12.60 20.48
C ASP A 245 23.95 11.84 19.30
N VAL A 246 24.28 12.21 18.07
CA VAL A 246 23.85 11.49 16.85
C VAL A 246 24.65 10.20 16.67
N LEU A 247 25.95 10.25 16.94
CA LEU A 247 26.84 9.10 16.89
C LEU A 247 26.53 8.04 17.96
N ASP A 248 25.99 8.45 19.10
CA ASP A 248 25.51 7.55 20.16
C ASP A 248 24.06 7.07 19.96
N ALA A 249 23.38 7.50 18.88
CA ALA A 249 22.02 7.07 18.55
C ALA A 249 21.95 5.56 18.36
N GLU A 250 20.84 4.96 18.79
CA GLU A 250 20.59 3.53 18.66
C GLU A 250 20.16 3.20 17.24
N VAL A 251 20.85 2.27 16.59
CA VAL A 251 20.48 1.76 15.28
C VAL A 251 19.39 0.72 15.46
N VAL A 252 18.19 1.03 14.96
CA VAL A 252 17.01 0.17 15.06
C VAL A 252 17.04 -0.89 13.96
N LYS A 253 17.28 -0.44 12.72
CA LYS A 253 17.37 -1.29 11.53
C LYS A 253 18.06 -0.58 10.38
N ILE A 254 18.64 -1.35 9.47
CA ILE A 254 19.21 -0.89 8.19
C ILE A 254 18.48 -1.64 7.09
N TYR A 255 17.99 -0.95 6.07
CA TYR A 255 17.15 -1.54 5.02
C TYR A 255 17.15 -0.67 3.76
N ASN A 256 16.73 -1.23 2.63
CA ASN A 256 16.44 -0.46 1.43
C ASN A 256 14.96 -0.03 1.46
N GLY A 257 14.71 1.28 1.36
CA GLY A 257 13.37 1.86 1.37
C GLY A 257 13.16 2.86 0.22
N TYR A 258 12.15 3.71 0.34
CA TYR A 258 11.77 4.69 -0.68
C TYR A 258 12.92 5.63 -1.13
N TYR A 259 13.88 5.90 -0.24
CA TYR A 259 15.04 6.75 -0.51
C TYR A 259 16.31 5.95 -0.88
N GLY A 260 16.23 4.63 -1.04
CA GLY A 260 17.40 3.75 -1.22
C GLY A 260 17.89 3.21 0.13
N LEU A 261 19.21 3.17 0.35
CA LEU A 261 19.78 2.64 1.59
C LEU A 261 19.45 3.55 2.78
N GLN A 262 18.82 2.97 3.81
CA GLN A 262 18.28 3.69 4.95
C GLN A 262 18.74 3.06 6.28
N MET A 263 19.04 3.90 7.25
CA MET A 263 19.33 3.50 8.64
C MET A 263 18.38 4.23 9.57
N GLU A 264 17.54 3.47 10.27
CA GLU A 264 16.60 4.01 11.25
C GLU A 264 17.25 4.10 12.62
N LEU A 265 17.16 5.29 13.23
CA LEU A 265 17.79 5.64 14.49
C LEU A 265 16.75 5.99 15.56
N ASP A 266 17.02 5.57 16.79
CA ASP A 266 16.24 5.88 18.01
C ASP A 266 17.16 6.59 19.03
N LYS A 267 16.56 7.17 20.08
CA LYS A 267 17.24 7.87 21.18
C LYS A 267 18.07 9.09 20.77
N VAL A 268 17.76 9.69 19.63
CA VAL A 268 18.33 10.95 19.13
C VAL A 268 17.22 11.96 18.87
N LYS A 269 17.50 13.26 18.99
CA LYS A 269 16.48 14.27 18.65
C LYS A 269 16.32 14.34 17.12
N PRO A 270 15.09 14.35 16.59
CA PRO A 270 14.86 14.46 15.14
C PRO A 270 15.60 15.64 14.50
N SER A 271 15.56 16.82 15.11
CA SER A 271 16.22 18.01 14.60
C SER A 271 17.75 17.87 14.53
N ARG A 272 18.35 17.13 15.46
CA ARG A 272 19.81 16.90 15.50
C ARG A 272 20.23 15.95 14.39
N LEU A 273 19.41 14.94 14.11
CA LEU A 273 19.65 14.02 13.03
C LEU A 273 19.53 14.70 11.67
N GLU A 274 18.50 15.54 11.50
CA GLU A 274 18.30 16.34 10.28
C GLU A 274 19.47 17.32 10.04
N GLU A 275 19.90 18.03 11.09
CA GLU A 275 21.07 18.93 11.02
C GLU A 275 22.35 18.16 10.64
N PHE A 276 22.56 16.96 11.17
CA PHE A 276 23.72 16.13 10.90
C PHE A 276 23.75 15.66 9.44
N SER A 277 22.65 15.07 8.95
CA SER A 277 22.54 14.62 7.56
C SER A 277 22.67 15.78 6.58
N SER A 278 22.05 16.92 6.89
CA SER A 278 22.16 18.14 6.08
C SER A 278 23.59 18.66 6.02
N MET A 279 24.30 18.65 7.15
CA MET A 279 25.71 19.07 7.23
C MET A 279 26.61 18.19 6.37
N LEU A 280 26.46 16.85 6.43
CA LEU A 280 27.24 15.93 5.59
C LEU A 280 26.90 16.05 4.10
N ALA A 281 25.64 16.37 3.78
CA ALA A 281 25.22 16.70 2.41
C ALA A 281 25.66 18.10 1.94
N GLY A 282 26.44 18.83 2.74
CA GLY A 282 27.01 20.14 2.38
C GLY A 282 26.12 21.35 2.65
N TYR A 283 24.99 21.17 3.34
CA TYR A 283 24.07 22.26 3.70
C TYR A 283 24.46 22.95 5.02
N CYS A 284 25.71 23.37 5.15
CA CYS A 284 26.19 24.16 6.28
C CYS A 284 27.26 25.20 5.86
N PRO A 285 27.59 26.18 6.71
CA PRO A 285 28.70 27.10 6.43
C PRO A 285 30.01 26.35 6.22
N VAL A 286 30.82 26.78 5.25
CA VAL A 286 32.12 26.14 4.92
C VAL A 286 33.03 26.02 6.14
N SER A 287 33.06 27.03 7.01
CA SER A 287 33.84 27.01 8.25
C SER A 287 33.42 25.92 9.23
N ASP A 288 32.14 25.56 9.25
CA ASP A 288 31.62 24.49 10.09
C ASP A 288 31.87 23.12 9.45
N TYR A 289 31.74 23.02 8.12
CA TYR A 289 32.07 21.82 7.36
C TYR A 289 33.54 21.45 7.53
N GLU A 290 34.48 22.37 7.26
CA GLU A 290 35.93 22.15 7.41
C GLU A 290 36.33 21.81 8.86
N LYS A 291 35.57 22.30 9.84
CA LYS A 291 35.81 22.02 11.26
C LYS A 291 35.37 20.59 11.63
N TRP A 292 34.29 20.08 11.03
CA TRP A 292 33.67 18.82 11.45
C TRP A 292 33.90 17.65 10.52
N VAL A 293 34.15 17.88 9.23
CA VAL A 293 34.31 16.87 8.19
C VAL A 293 35.75 16.86 7.68
N THR A 294 36.35 15.68 7.64
CA THR A 294 37.72 15.46 7.16
C THR A 294 37.82 15.77 5.67
N GLN A 295 38.88 16.44 5.24
CA GLN A 295 39.07 16.80 3.83
C GLN A 295 39.93 15.75 3.11
N GLU A 296 39.69 15.54 1.81
CA GLU A 296 40.54 14.70 0.95
C GLU A 296 41.97 15.26 0.91
N GLY A 297 42.86 14.65 1.70
CA GLY A 297 44.25 15.09 1.88
C GLY A 297 44.80 14.90 3.29
N ASP A 298 43.94 14.70 4.30
CA ASP A 298 44.33 14.57 5.71
C ASP A 298 44.58 13.12 6.17
N THR A 299 44.48 12.12 5.28
CA THR A 299 44.75 10.72 5.62
C THR A 299 46.25 10.49 5.88
N PRO A 300 46.67 9.95 7.05
CA PRO A 300 48.09 9.65 7.29
C PRO A 300 48.55 8.55 6.33
N LEU A 301 49.50 8.88 5.44
CA LEU A 301 50.20 7.92 4.57
C LEU A 301 50.79 6.79 5.43
N GLN A 302 50.15 5.62 5.45
CA GLN A 302 50.78 4.41 5.98
C GLN A 302 52.01 4.10 5.13
N SER A 303 53.17 4.12 5.78
CA SER A 303 54.46 3.82 5.15
C SER A 303 54.50 2.35 4.72
N PRO A 304 54.88 2.02 3.48
CA PRO A 304 54.94 0.63 3.04
C PRO A 304 56.16 -0.04 3.69
N GLN A 305 55.91 -1.00 4.58
CA GLN A 305 56.95 -1.89 5.05
C GLN A 305 57.36 -2.85 3.92
N MET A 306 58.54 -2.62 3.36
CA MET A 306 59.27 -3.62 2.59
C MET A 306 59.91 -4.63 3.54
N LYS A 307 59.41 -5.88 3.54
CA LYS A 307 60.18 -7.12 3.26
C LYS A 307 59.32 -8.36 3.44
#